data_AF-S9TWG3-F1
#
_entry.id   AF-S9TWG3-F1
#
_cell.length_a   1.000
_cell.length_b   1.000
_cell.length_c   1.000
_cell.angle_alpha   90.00
_cell.angle_beta   90.00
_cell.angle_gamma   90.00
#
_symmetry.space_group_name_H-M   'P 1'
#
loop_
_entity.id
_entity.type
_entity.pdbx_description
1 polymer ?
#
loop_
_entity_poly.entity_id
_entity_poly.type
_entity_poly.pdbx_seq_one_letter_code
_entity_poly.pdbx_strand_id
1 'polypeptide(L)'
;MLTPHAETHQVQHALDMEFRQHYMPNVDVAALRCRDEAQLDGLRLAPFEVDEKPIEDGTELVYCGFDAIEERANPNDDGLTLREVRLDGTCKAAIVSLDYGTVLAGSIDSLSDDERAQGKQMPLSLSGGPVLRKSTGKVVGVVAARIMKNAPPRDPHAGTLYQDPYLDLSENVSLHQRWPLDVAFVPIGEFYNSLCRSEM
;
A
#
# COMPACT_ATOMS: atom_id res chain seq x y z
N MET A 1 -6.15 -13.78 -2.69
CA MET A 1 -5.98 -13.05 -1.42
C MET A 1 -5.69 -14.07 -0.32
N LEU A 2 -4.69 -13.83 0.52
CA LEU A 2 -4.35 -14.73 1.63
C LEU A 2 -4.91 -14.14 2.94
N THR A 3 -5.42 -15.00 3.83
CA THR A 3 -5.88 -14.57 5.16
C THR A 3 -5.08 -15.30 6.24
N PRO A 4 -4.34 -14.58 7.11
CA PRO A 4 -3.62 -15.21 8.21
C PRO A 4 -4.56 -15.62 9.35
N HIS A 5 -4.19 -16.68 10.04
CA HIS A 5 -4.75 -17.01 11.35
C HIS A 5 -4.31 -15.96 12.38
N ALA A 6 -5.25 -15.46 13.19
CA ALA A 6 -5.03 -14.32 14.08
C ALA A 6 -3.89 -14.51 15.10
N GLU A 7 -3.71 -15.74 15.61
CA GLU A 7 -2.75 -16.03 16.67
C GLU A 7 -1.42 -16.59 16.16
N THR A 8 -1.44 -17.36 15.08
CA THR A 8 -0.25 -18.06 14.57
C THR A 8 0.36 -17.36 13.39
N HIS A 9 -0.35 -16.39 12.79
CA HIS A 9 0.04 -15.66 11.58
C HIS A 9 0.25 -16.55 10.34
N GLN A 10 0.02 -17.86 10.45
CA GLN A 10 0.08 -18.79 9.33
C GLN A 10 -1.08 -18.52 8.39
N VAL A 11 -0.85 -18.71 7.09
CA VAL A 11 -1.92 -18.62 6.10
C VAL A 11 -2.99 -19.68 6.38
N GLN A 12 -4.21 -19.23 6.66
CA GLN A 12 -5.34 -20.10 6.97
C GLN A 12 -6.21 -20.36 5.73
N HIS A 13 -6.41 -19.33 4.91
CA HIS A 13 -7.19 -19.43 3.69
C HIS A 13 -6.52 -18.68 2.54
N ALA A 14 -6.73 -19.20 1.34
CA ALA A 14 -6.37 -18.56 0.09
C ALA A 14 -7.65 -18.43 -0.75
N LEU A 15 -8.04 -17.18 -1.00
CA LEU A 15 -9.20 -16.83 -1.81
C LEU A 15 -8.76 -16.56 -3.24
N ASP A 16 -9.42 -17.21 -4.19
CA ASP A 16 -9.26 -16.96 -5.61
C ASP A 16 -9.83 -15.58 -5.96
N MET A 17 -8.99 -14.74 -6.53
CA MET A 17 -9.36 -13.42 -7.02
C MET A 17 -9.29 -13.40 -8.54
N GLU A 18 -10.28 -12.79 -9.18
CA GLU A 18 -10.29 -12.52 -10.61
C GLU A 18 -10.12 -11.03 -10.88
N PHE A 19 -9.29 -10.72 -11.87
CA PHE A 19 -9.18 -9.36 -12.39
C PHE A 19 -10.34 -9.12 -13.34
N ARG A 20 -11.29 -8.28 -12.92
CA ARG A 20 -12.24 -7.68 -13.87
C ARG A 20 -11.62 -6.36 -14.30
N GLN A 21 -11.15 -6.33 -15.55
CA GLN A 21 -10.46 -5.18 -16.10
C GLN A 21 -11.45 -4.01 -16.21
N HIS A 22 -11.48 -3.19 -15.17
CA HIS A 22 -12.10 -1.88 -15.19
C HIS A 22 -10.98 -0.87 -15.40
N TYR A 23 -10.96 -0.30 -16.61
CA TYR A 23 -9.92 0.64 -16.99
C TYR A 23 -10.07 1.92 -16.14
N MET A 24 -9.13 2.12 -15.21
CA MET A 24 -8.95 3.37 -14.48
C MET A 24 -7.72 4.07 -15.07
N PRO A 25 -7.90 4.94 -16.09
CA PRO A 25 -6.76 5.63 -16.68
C PRO A 25 -6.08 6.49 -15.60
N ASN A 26 -4.76 6.38 -15.53
CA ASN A 26 -3.90 7.25 -14.73
C ASN A 26 -4.12 7.13 -13.21
N VAL A 27 -4.39 5.91 -12.70
CA VAL A 27 -4.35 5.63 -11.27
C VAL A 27 -3.71 4.25 -11.05
N ASP A 28 -2.74 4.15 -10.13
CA ASP A 28 -2.09 2.88 -9.76
C ASP A 28 -2.93 2.08 -8.76
N VAL A 29 -4.15 1.70 -9.19
CA VAL A 29 -5.10 0.89 -8.41
C VAL A 29 -5.75 -0.15 -9.32
N ALA A 30 -5.86 -1.37 -8.80
CA ALA A 30 -6.53 -2.48 -9.45
C ALA A 30 -7.73 -2.95 -8.62
N ALA A 31 -8.84 -3.25 -9.31
CA ALA A 31 -10.00 -3.89 -8.72
C ALA A 31 -9.92 -5.41 -8.92
N LEU A 32 -10.07 -6.16 -7.83
CA LEU A 32 -10.10 -7.61 -7.85
C LEU A 32 -11.41 -8.08 -7.25
N ARG A 33 -12.07 -9.05 -7.89
CA ARG A 33 -13.29 -9.66 -7.38
C ARG A 33 -12.99 -11.05 -6.84
N CYS A 34 -13.57 -11.42 -5.70
CA CYS A 34 -13.51 -12.80 -5.24
C CYS A 34 -14.35 -13.68 -6.19
N ARG A 35 -13.78 -14.79 -6.66
CA ARG A 35 -14.48 -15.69 -7.59
C ARG A 35 -15.72 -16.33 -6.96
N ASP A 36 -15.66 -16.58 -5.65
CA ASP A 36 -16.74 -17.18 -4.86
C ASP A 36 -17.04 -16.32 -3.63
N GLU A 37 -17.97 -15.38 -3.77
CA GLU A 37 -18.34 -14.43 -2.72
C GLU A 37 -18.93 -15.11 -1.47
N ALA A 38 -19.49 -16.32 -1.60
CA ALA A 38 -19.99 -17.06 -0.43
C ALA A 38 -18.85 -17.43 0.55
N GLN A 39 -17.60 -17.50 0.06
CA GLN A 39 -16.43 -17.70 0.93
C GLN A 39 -16.15 -16.46 1.78
N LEU A 40 -16.48 -15.25 1.31
CA LEU A 40 -16.30 -14.03 2.09
C LEU A 40 -17.20 -14.04 3.33
N ASP A 41 -18.46 -14.45 3.17
CA ASP A 41 -19.43 -14.61 4.25
C ASP A 41 -18.98 -15.70 5.25
N GLY A 42 -18.50 -16.83 4.73
CA GLY A 42 -17.98 -17.93 5.54
C GLY A 42 -16.77 -17.53 6.40
N LEU A 43 -15.93 -16.63 5.87
CA LEU A 43 -14.76 -16.08 6.55
C LEU A 43 -15.08 -14.85 7.42
N ARG A 44 -16.33 -14.37 7.41
CA ARG A 44 -16.78 -13.16 8.10
C ARG A 44 -15.92 -11.93 7.75
N LEU A 45 -15.47 -11.85 6.51
CA LEU A 45 -14.72 -10.70 6.02
C LEU A 45 -15.70 -9.52 5.84
N ALA A 46 -15.50 -8.47 6.62
CA ALA A 46 -16.29 -7.25 6.52
C ALA A 46 -15.63 -6.25 5.56
N PRO A 47 -16.41 -5.52 4.75
CA PRO A 47 -15.89 -4.43 3.95
C PRO A 47 -15.36 -3.31 4.86
N PHE A 48 -14.33 -2.61 4.41
CA PHE A 48 -13.83 -1.44 5.12
C PHE A 48 -14.79 -0.25 4.97
N GLU A 49 -14.90 0.55 6.03
CA GLU A 49 -15.53 1.86 5.92
C GLU A 49 -14.57 2.86 5.27
N VAL A 50 -15.07 3.57 4.26
CA VAL A 50 -14.33 4.61 3.54
C VAL A 50 -14.58 5.98 4.17
N ASP A 51 -13.53 6.81 4.21
CA ASP A 51 -13.61 8.22 4.55
C ASP A 51 -13.21 9.06 3.33
N GLU A 52 -14.20 9.69 2.71
CA GLU A 52 -14.05 10.53 1.52
C GLU A 52 -13.69 11.99 1.88
N LYS A 53 -13.52 12.32 3.16
CA LYS A 53 -13.12 13.68 3.55
C LYS A 53 -11.73 14.01 3.00
N PRO A 54 -11.50 15.28 2.60
CA PRO A 54 -10.19 15.73 2.13
C PRO A 54 -9.05 15.34 3.09
N ILE A 55 -7.88 15.06 2.51
CA ILE A 55 -6.64 14.85 3.23
C ILE A 55 -5.81 16.12 3.07
N GLU A 56 -5.41 16.70 4.19
CA GLU A 56 -4.63 17.94 4.26
C GLU A 56 -3.23 17.66 4.79
N ASP A 57 -2.30 18.61 4.59
CA ASP A 57 -0.99 18.60 5.25
C ASP A 57 -1.19 18.52 6.77
N GLY A 58 -0.47 17.60 7.42
CA GLY A 58 -0.60 17.33 8.84
C GLY A 58 -1.67 16.29 9.20
N THR A 59 -2.42 15.74 8.23
CA THR A 59 -3.37 14.67 8.52
C THR A 59 -2.63 13.43 9.06
N GLU A 60 -3.02 12.98 10.24
CA GLU A 60 -2.47 11.75 10.85
C GLU A 60 -3.07 10.50 10.20
N LEU A 61 -2.19 9.59 9.82
CA LEU A 61 -2.48 8.39 9.05
C LEU A 61 -1.87 7.15 9.70
N VAL A 62 -2.41 5.99 9.33
CA VAL A 62 -1.83 4.68 9.62
C VAL A 62 -1.68 3.93 8.30
N TYR A 63 -0.46 3.56 7.95
CA TYR A 63 -0.15 2.73 6.78
C TYR A 63 -0.16 1.26 7.20
N CYS A 64 -1.00 0.46 6.56
CA CYS A 64 -1.18 -0.95 6.89
C CYS A 64 -0.68 -1.87 5.78
N GLY A 65 -0.26 -3.08 6.12
CA GLY A 65 0.12 -4.13 5.18
C GLY A 65 0.55 -5.41 5.89
N PHE A 66 1.21 -6.31 5.15
CA PHE A 66 1.62 -7.61 5.69
C PHE A 66 3.05 -7.96 5.33
N ASP A 67 3.91 -8.16 6.33
CA ASP A 67 5.21 -8.77 6.15
C ASP A 67 5.04 -10.28 5.94
N ALA A 68 5.49 -10.76 4.78
CA ALA A 68 5.55 -12.17 4.45
C ALA A 68 6.91 -12.75 4.85
N ILE A 69 6.90 -13.72 5.75
CA ILE A 69 8.08 -14.47 6.18
C ILE A 69 7.90 -15.91 5.73
N GLU A 70 8.76 -16.37 4.82
CA GLU A 70 8.85 -17.78 4.46
C GLU A 70 9.92 -18.47 5.32
N GLU A 71 9.50 -19.33 6.25
CA GLU A 71 10.42 -20.22 6.95
C GLU A 71 10.61 -21.51 6.15
N ARG A 72 11.70 -21.61 5.37
CA ARG A 72 12.07 -22.84 4.65
C ARG A 72 13.03 -23.68 5.50
N ALA A 73 12.50 -24.41 6.48
CA ALA A 73 13.28 -25.44 7.17
C ALA A 73 13.41 -26.72 6.33
N ASN A 74 12.40 -27.04 5.50
CA ASN A 74 12.39 -28.14 4.54
C ASN A 74 11.70 -27.76 3.22
N PRO A 75 11.99 -28.46 2.10
CA PRO A 75 11.32 -28.24 0.81
C PRO A 75 9.82 -28.54 0.79
N ASN A 76 9.29 -29.18 1.84
CA ASN A 76 7.89 -29.58 1.96
C ASN A 76 7.13 -28.79 3.05
N ASP A 77 7.78 -27.82 3.72
CA ASP A 77 7.10 -26.98 4.70
C ASP A 77 6.42 -25.79 4.01
N ASP A 78 5.09 -25.73 4.11
CA ASP A 78 4.31 -24.52 3.83
C ASP A 78 4.46 -23.55 5.01
N GLY A 79 5.65 -22.95 5.13
CA GLY A 79 6.07 -22.09 6.25
C GLY A 79 5.73 -20.60 6.09
N LEU A 80 4.76 -20.24 5.24
CA LEU A 80 4.43 -18.84 4.99
C LEU A 80 3.65 -18.23 6.17
N THR A 81 4.27 -17.25 6.81
CA THR A 81 3.69 -16.47 7.91
C THR A 81 3.46 -15.03 7.44
N LEU A 82 2.25 -14.49 7.64
CA LEU A 82 1.91 -13.11 7.34
C LEU A 82 1.70 -12.33 8.63
N ARG A 83 2.59 -11.37 8.90
CA ARG A 83 2.50 -10.50 10.07
C ARG A 83 1.95 -9.14 9.66
N GLU A 84 0.89 -8.69 10.33
CA GLU A 84 0.34 -7.35 10.09
C GLU A 84 1.38 -6.29 10.49
N VAL A 85 1.58 -5.32 9.61
CA VAL A 85 2.43 -4.15 9.85
C VAL A 85 1.54 -2.93 9.84
N ARG A 86 1.70 -2.09 10.86
CA ARG A 86 1.01 -0.80 10.99
C ARG A 86 2.03 0.26 11.34
N LEU A 87 2.13 1.29 10.51
CA LEU A 87 3.04 2.40 10.71
C LEU A 87 2.25 3.70 10.81
N ASP A 88 2.39 4.38 11.95
CA ASP A 88 1.87 5.73 12.13
C ASP A 88 2.65 6.71 11.26
N GLY A 89 1.95 7.69 10.72
CA GLY A 89 2.57 8.72 9.92
C GLY A 89 1.69 9.93 9.66
N THR A 90 2.21 10.84 8.85
CA THR A 90 1.58 12.13 8.59
C THR A 90 1.62 12.45 7.11
N CYS A 91 0.49 12.87 6.53
CA CYS A 91 0.46 13.41 5.16
C CYS A 91 1.17 14.77 5.11
N LYS A 92 1.99 15.00 4.07
CA LYS A 92 2.84 16.21 3.97
C LYS A 92 2.62 17.00 2.69
N ALA A 93 2.43 16.32 1.57
CA ALA A 93 2.37 16.98 0.27
C ALA A 93 1.53 16.18 -0.71
N ALA A 94 0.87 16.90 -1.63
CA ALA A 94 0.37 16.30 -2.86
C ALA A 94 1.49 16.30 -3.90
N ILE A 95 1.67 15.17 -4.58
CA ILE A 95 2.60 15.02 -5.69
C ILE A 95 1.77 14.73 -6.94
N VAL A 96 1.78 15.69 -7.85
CA VAL A 96 1.07 15.62 -9.11
C VAL A 96 2.08 15.22 -10.19
N SER A 97 1.72 14.22 -10.99
CA SER A 97 2.44 13.74 -12.18
C SER A 97 3.43 12.60 -11.98
N LEU A 98 2.89 11.39 -12.10
CA LEU A 98 3.56 10.24 -12.70
C LEU A 98 2.58 9.55 -13.66
N ASP A 99 3.03 8.55 -14.42
CA ASP A 99 2.17 7.64 -15.20
C ASP A 99 1.05 6.96 -14.35
N TYR A 100 1.10 7.14 -13.03
CA TYR A 100 0.24 6.57 -11.99
C TYR A 100 -0.82 7.55 -11.42
N GLY A 101 -0.90 8.79 -11.90
CA GLY A 101 -1.86 9.80 -11.42
C GLY A 101 -1.36 10.76 -10.34
N THR A 102 -2.29 11.26 -9.51
CA THR A 102 -1.99 12.08 -8.32
C THR A 102 -1.80 11.15 -7.12
N VAL A 103 -0.67 11.29 -6.43
CA VAL A 103 -0.40 10.61 -5.16
C VAL A 103 -0.18 11.63 -4.05
N LEU A 104 -0.51 11.25 -2.82
CA LEU A 104 -0.13 11.99 -1.63
C LEU A 104 1.11 11.36 -1.02
N ALA A 105 2.03 12.22 -0.59
CA ALA A 105 3.25 11.83 0.08
C ALA A 105 3.16 12.08 1.58
N GLY A 106 3.66 11.13 2.36
CA GLY A 106 3.69 11.21 3.81
C GLY A 106 5.02 10.79 4.42
N SER A 107 5.16 11.11 5.69
CA SER A 107 6.25 10.67 6.57
C SER A 107 5.76 9.50 7.44
N ILE A 108 6.68 8.62 7.84
CA ILE A 108 6.47 7.59 8.86
C ILE A 108 7.08 8.08 10.17
N ASP A 109 6.27 8.19 11.22
CA ASP A 109 6.68 8.85 12.46
C ASP A 109 7.67 8.01 13.29
N SER A 110 7.63 6.69 13.12
CA SER A 110 8.52 5.75 13.82
C SER A 110 9.92 5.66 13.24
N LEU A 111 10.17 6.25 12.06
CA LEU A 111 11.51 6.36 11.49
C LEU A 111 12.15 7.65 12.00
N SER A 112 13.24 7.53 12.74
CA SER A 112 14.09 8.67 13.10
C SER A 112 14.94 9.11 11.90
N ASP A 113 15.42 10.35 11.93
CA ASP A 113 16.29 10.87 10.86
C ASP A 113 17.61 10.10 10.75
N ASP A 114 18.13 9.58 11.87
CA ASP A 114 19.31 8.71 11.89
C ASP A 114 19.04 7.37 11.21
N GLU A 115 17.86 6.78 11.42
CA GLU A 115 17.45 5.56 10.73
C GLU A 115 17.27 5.78 9.22
N ARG A 116 16.70 6.92 8.82
CA ARG A 116 16.60 7.31 7.40
C ARG A 116 17.97 7.51 6.78
N ALA A 117 18.91 8.14 7.50
CA ALA A 117 20.28 8.34 7.05
C ALA A 117 21.06 7.02 6.91
N GLN A 118 20.72 6.03 7.72
CA GLN A 118 21.23 4.66 7.61
C GLN A 118 20.50 3.83 6.53
N GLY A 119 19.56 4.43 5.81
CA GLY A 119 18.83 3.79 4.71
C GLY A 119 17.68 2.90 5.15
N LYS A 120 17.21 3.00 6.40
CA LYS A 120 15.97 2.34 6.82
C LYS A 120 14.80 2.97 6.08
N GLN A 121 14.00 2.14 5.43
CA GLN A 121 12.92 2.55 4.54
C GLN A 121 11.62 1.87 4.92
N MET A 122 10.52 2.40 4.37
CA MET A 122 9.23 1.74 4.41
C MET A 122 9.34 0.30 3.86
N PRO A 123 8.85 -0.72 4.59
CA PRO A 123 8.74 -2.07 4.07
C PRO A 123 7.87 -2.10 2.80
N LEU A 124 8.32 -2.81 1.77
CA LEU A 124 7.59 -2.93 0.49
C LEU A 124 6.27 -3.68 0.64
N SER A 125 6.18 -4.53 1.65
CA SER A 125 4.99 -5.25 2.11
C SER A 125 3.78 -4.37 2.42
N LEU A 126 3.98 -3.06 2.57
CA LEU A 126 2.89 -2.11 2.76
C LEU A 126 2.20 -1.74 1.44
N SER A 127 2.83 -1.95 0.29
CA SER A 127 2.27 -1.58 -1.02
C SER A 127 1.02 -2.39 -1.34
N GLY A 128 -0.04 -1.72 -1.82
CA GLY A 128 -1.38 -2.29 -1.98
C GLY A 128 -2.18 -2.38 -0.68
N GLY A 129 -1.57 -2.09 0.48
CA GLY A 129 -2.25 -2.06 1.76
C GLY A 129 -3.04 -0.76 1.99
N PRO A 130 -4.05 -0.77 2.88
CA PRO A 130 -4.89 0.38 3.11
C PRO A 130 -4.18 1.47 3.92
N VAL A 131 -4.56 2.71 3.65
CA VAL A 131 -4.20 3.88 4.45
C VAL A 131 -5.40 4.31 5.26
N LEU A 132 -5.26 4.38 6.58
CA LEU A 132 -6.35 4.72 7.49
C LEU A 132 -6.17 6.14 8.04
N ARG A 133 -7.26 6.90 8.19
CA ARG A 133 -7.21 8.12 9.00
C ARG A 133 -7.16 7.75 10.47
N LYS A 134 -6.11 8.19 11.18
CA LYS A 134 -5.85 7.78 12.57
C LYS A 134 -7.01 8.09 13.51
N SER A 135 -7.69 9.22 13.33
CA SER A 135 -8.78 9.67 14.18
C SER A 135 -10.09 8.88 14.02
N THR A 136 -10.29 8.18 12.90
CA THR A 136 -11.54 7.47 12.58
C THR A 136 -11.36 5.98 12.35
N GLY A 137 -10.13 5.53 12.03
CA GLY A 137 -9.84 4.17 11.60
C GLY A 137 -10.35 3.82 10.20
N LYS A 138 -10.94 4.79 9.47
CA LYS A 138 -11.53 4.58 8.14
C LYS A 138 -10.49 4.68 7.04
N VAL A 139 -10.71 3.95 5.94
CA VAL A 139 -9.82 3.93 4.78
C VAL A 139 -9.93 5.24 4.01
N VAL A 140 -8.79 5.88 3.77
CA VAL A 140 -8.67 7.12 3.00
C VAL A 140 -7.80 6.97 1.74
N GLY A 141 -7.22 5.80 1.51
CA GLY A 141 -6.39 5.52 0.34
C GLY A 141 -5.71 4.17 0.37
N VAL A 142 -4.82 3.95 -0.59
CA VAL A 142 -4.03 2.72 -0.74
C VAL A 142 -2.57 3.09 -0.96
N VAL A 143 -1.65 2.43 -0.25
CA VAL A 143 -0.20 2.63 -0.42
C VAL A 143 0.19 2.21 -1.83
N ALA A 144 0.82 3.12 -2.58
CA ALA A 144 1.25 2.85 -3.95
C ALA A 144 2.73 2.46 -4.00
N ALA A 145 3.59 3.23 -3.33
CA ALA A 145 5.03 3.06 -3.44
C ALA A 145 5.77 3.60 -2.22
N ARG A 146 6.98 3.06 -2.00
CA ARG A 146 7.98 3.74 -1.15
C ARG A 146 8.52 4.97 -1.88
N ILE A 147 8.73 6.06 -1.17
CA ILE A 147 9.45 7.22 -1.73
C ILE A 147 10.94 7.01 -1.52
N MET A 148 11.73 7.22 -2.57
CA MET A 148 13.17 7.12 -2.54
C MET A 148 13.83 8.38 -3.07
N LYS A 149 15.05 8.61 -2.59
CA LYS A 149 16.00 9.55 -3.18
C LYS A 149 17.14 8.75 -3.79
N ASN A 150 17.34 8.90 -5.08
CA ASN A 150 18.32 8.21 -5.91
C ASN A 150 17.99 6.73 -5.99
N ALA A 151 16.79 6.43 -6.49
CA ALA A 151 16.39 5.06 -6.67
C ALA A 151 17.33 4.37 -7.69
N PRO A 152 17.62 3.07 -7.52
CA PRO A 152 18.44 2.35 -8.48
C PRO A 152 17.75 2.38 -9.84
N PRO A 153 18.49 2.56 -10.96
CA PRO A 153 17.89 2.60 -12.28
C PRO A 153 17.11 1.31 -12.55
N ARG A 154 15.90 1.44 -13.11
CA ARG A 154 15.09 0.29 -13.54
C ARG A 154 15.86 -0.45 -14.63
N ASP A 155 16.09 -1.74 -14.45
CA ASP A 155 16.65 -2.57 -15.52
C ASP A 155 15.60 -2.69 -16.65
N PRO A 156 15.89 -2.18 -17.85
CA PRO A 156 14.96 -2.23 -18.97
C PRO A 156 14.74 -3.66 -19.51
N HIS A 157 15.57 -4.62 -19.11
CA HIS A 157 15.50 -6.04 -19.51
C HIS A 157 14.96 -6.96 -18.41
N ALA A 158 14.95 -6.51 -17.15
CA ALA A 158 14.13 -7.12 -16.12
C ALA A 158 12.67 -6.83 -16.49
N GLY A 159 12.03 -7.77 -17.20
CA GLY A 159 10.62 -7.66 -17.54
C GLY A 159 9.76 -7.33 -16.32
N THR A 160 8.48 -7.00 -16.54
CA THR A 160 7.47 -6.57 -15.55
C THR A 160 7.23 -7.50 -14.34
N LEU A 161 8.01 -8.57 -14.19
CA LEU A 161 7.77 -9.65 -13.23
C LEU A 161 8.09 -9.28 -11.78
N TYR A 162 9.12 -8.48 -11.49
CA TYR A 162 9.42 -8.05 -10.12
C TYR A 162 10.26 -6.76 -10.15
N GLN A 163 9.61 -5.61 -9.96
CA GLN A 163 10.30 -4.38 -9.58
C GLN A 163 9.65 -3.88 -8.30
N ASP A 164 10.48 -3.60 -7.28
CA ASP A 164 10.04 -3.01 -6.03
C ASP A 164 9.26 -1.71 -6.33
N PRO A 165 8.02 -1.54 -5.82
CA PRO A 165 7.25 -0.32 -6.06
C PRO A 165 7.88 0.86 -5.34
N TYR A 166 8.68 1.63 -6.07
CA TYR A 166 9.26 2.87 -5.59
C TYR A 166 8.94 4.06 -6.51
N LEU A 167 8.82 5.22 -5.88
CA LEU A 167 8.72 6.53 -6.49
C LEU A 167 10.00 7.30 -6.21
N ASP A 168 10.79 7.55 -7.25
CA ASP A 168 11.99 8.39 -7.16
C ASP A 168 11.60 9.87 -7.25
N LEU A 169 11.89 10.61 -6.18
CA LEU A 169 11.67 12.05 -6.11
C LEU A 169 12.99 12.83 -5.99
N SER A 170 14.10 12.24 -6.42
CA SER A 170 15.42 12.89 -6.35
C SER A 170 15.48 14.28 -6.95
N GLU A 171 14.77 14.52 -8.05
CA GLU A 171 14.72 15.83 -8.71
C GLU A 171 13.88 16.85 -7.92
N ASN A 172 13.02 16.40 -7.01
CA ASN A 172 12.17 17.24 -6.16
C ASN A 172 12.89 17.62 -4.85
N VAL A 173 14.08 18.20 -4.98
CA VAL A 173 14.97 18.52 -3.85
C VAL A 173 14.28 19.41 -2.80
N SER A 174 13.46 20.36 -3.23
CA SER A 174 12.72 21.29 -2.34
C SER A 174 11.70 20.58 -1.45
N LEU A 175 11.07 19.50 -1.93
CA LEU A 175 10.13 18.71 -1.12
C LEU A 175 10.87 17.95 -0.01
N HIS A 176 11.97 17.29 -0.36
CA HIS A 176 12.82 16.57 0.59
C HIS A 176 13.54 17.48 1.60
N GLN A 177 13.84 18.73 1.24
CA GLN A 177 14.38 19.72 2.18
C GLN A 177 13.34 20.16 3.22
N ARG A 178 12.05 20.12 2.86
CA ARG A 178 10.97 20.58 3.72
C ARG A 178 10.45 19.47 4.63
N TRP A 179 10.39 18.24 4.15
CA TRP A 179 9.80 17.12 4.87
C TRP A 179 10.54 15.79 4.61
N PRO A 180 10.60 14.89 5.60
CA PRO A 180 10.95 13.50 5.37
C PRO A 180 9.79 12.82 4.64
N LEU A 181 9.98 12.46 3.37
CA LEU A 181 8.97 11.76 2.56
C LEU A 181 9.38 10.29 2.44
N ASP A 182 8.56 9.40 3.00
CA ASP A 182 8.85 7.97 3.12
C ASP A 182 7.92 7.11 2.26
N VAL A 183 6.67 7.57 2.04
CA VAL A 183 5.61 6.78 1.41
C VAL A 183 4.74 7.64 0.50
N ALA A 184 4.33 7.05 -0.63
CA ALA A 184 3.33 7.59 -1.54
C ALA A 184 2.09 6.70 -1.52
N PHE A 185 0.91 7.31 -1.48
CA PHE A 185 -0.36 6.61 -1.52
C PHE A 185 -1.35 7.31 -2.44
N VAL A 186 -2.24 6.53 -3.06
CA VAL A 186 -3.33 7.06 -3.88
C VAL A 186 -4.51 7.36 -2.94
N PRO A 187 -5.01 8.60 -2.88
CA PRO A 187 -6.17 8.93 -2.06
C PRO A 187 -7.43 8.32 -2.65
N ILE A 188 -8.35 7.87 -1.78
CA ILE A 188 -9.54 7.10 -2.18
C ILE A 188 -10.46 7.86 -3.13
N GLY A 189 -10.51 9.19 -3.03
CA GLY A 189 -11.29 10.05 -3.92
C GLY A 189 -10.90 9.97 -5.40
N GLU A 190 -9.68 9.54 -5.73
CA GLU A 190 -9.20 9.43 -7.11
C GLU A 190 -9.80 8.23 -7.86
N PHE A 191 -10.21 7.17 -7.14
CA PHE A 191 -10.62 5.91 -7.76
C PHE A 191 -11.93 5.32 -7.25
N TYR A 192 -12.39 5.69 -6.05
CA TYR A 192 -13.56 5.05 -5.42
C TYR A 192 -14.84 5.19 -6.24
N ASN A 193 -15.10 6.39 -6.78
CA ASN A 193 -16.27 6.61 -7.64
C ASN A 193 -16.23 5.76 -8.93
N SER A 194 -15.03 5.57 -9.49
CA SER A 194 -14.83 4.73 -10.68
C SER A 194 -15.04 3.25 -10.36
N LEU A 195 -14.58 2.80 -9.19
CA LEU A 195 -14.85 1.46 -8.64
C LEU A 195 -16.36 1.22 -8.50
N CYS A 196 -17.07 2.07 -7.75
CA CYS A 196 -18.51 1.86 -7.49
C CYS A 196 -19.36 1.85 -8.78
N ARG A 197 -18.98 2.65 -9.78
CA ARG A 197 -19.67 2.65 -11.09
C ARG A 197 -19.40 1.40 -11.92
N SER A 198 -18.27 0.74 -11.69
CA SER A 198 -17.90 -0.49 -12.39
C SER A 198 -18.52 -1.75 -11.81
N GLU A 199 -19.04 -1.67 -10.58
CA GLU A 199 -19.75 -2.74 -9.88
C GLU A 199 -21.26 -2.78 -10.19
N MET A 200 -21.82 -1.71 -10.78
CA MET A 200 -23.21 -1.62 -11.27
C MET A 200 -23.35 -2.11 -12.71
#